data_AF-A0A9N7MTS5-F1
#
_entry.id   AF-A0A9N7MTS5-F1
#
_cell.length_a   1.000
_cell.length_b   1.000
_cell.length_c   1.000
_cell.angle_alpha   90.00
_cell.angle_beta   90.00
_cell.angle_gamma   90.00
#
_symmetry.space_group_name_H-M   'P 1'
#
loop_
_entity.id
_entity.type
_entity.pdbx_description
1 polymer ?
#
loop_
_entity_poly.entity_id
_entity_poly.type
_entity_poly.pdbx_seq_one_letter_code
_entity_poly.pdbx_strand_id
1 'polypeptide(L)'
;MINNYFKKLQDGHVDINPTAVGKCQAQQAGSRSPFHPLVWSRLNIEPRELALLCQKVENHVVGAPCGVMDQMTSSCGEANKLLAMVCQPAEVLGLVDIPSYIRFWGIDSGIRHSVGGADYGSVRIGAFMGRKIITSVASELLSQSCANGVTSDDLEEDGIELLETEASLDYLCNLSPHRYEALYVKRLPETMLGETFLEKYSGHSDPVTIIDSKRIYGLRAATRHPIYENFRVKAFKALLTSATSDEQFTALGELMYQCHYSYSACGLGSDGTDRLVQLVQEMQHSKISRSSEGTLYGAKITGGGSGGTVCVIGRNCLRSSEQILQIQQKYKGATGYLPILFEGSSPGAGKFGHLRIRRRSLPPKQKTPLPNNQRMGSISLDPPATDGSSTHEGLTPTGVVAVEPTLDQLEAVQTQLMGPPRGSPAQNHITMTKAERAQVQVQQVDHLVTATNTTTQTTK
;
A
#
# COMPACT_ATOMS: atom_id res chain seq x y z
N MET A 1 -9.06 -4.76 -4.71
CA MET A 1 -8.11 -4.12 -5.65
C MET A 1 -6.78 -4.87 -5.56
N ILE A 2 -6.09 -5.11 -6.67
CA ILE A 2 -4.72 -5.68 -6.69
C ILE A 2 -3.77 -4.63 -6.12
N ASN A 3 -3.00 -4.97 -5.07
CA ASN A 3 -2.11 -4.01 -4.42
C ASN A 3 -0.64 -4.18 -4.84
N ASN A 4 0.05 -3.06 -4.99
CA ASN A 4 1.40 -2.89 -5.54
C ASN A 4 2.54 -3.07 -4.52
N TYR A 5 2.28 -3.75 -3.40
CA TYR A 5 3.23 -3.81 -2.28
C TYR A 5 4.57 -4.49 -2.65
N PHE A 6 4.57 -5.39 -3.65
CA PHE A 6 5.80 -6.01 -4.15
C PHE A 6 6.80 -5.01 -4.76
N LYS A 7 6.33 -3.88 -5.32
CA LYS A 7 7.21 -2.91 -5.99
C LYS A 7 7.87 -1.92 -5.04
N LYS A 8 7.22 -1.57 -3.91
CA LYS A 8 7.84 -0.72 -2.87
C LYS A 8 9.00 -1.42 -2.15
N LEU A 9 9.00 -2.76 -2.10
CA LEU A 9 10.07 -3.57 -1.51
C LEU A 9 11.27 -3.79 -2.46
N GLN A 10 11.08 -3.73 -3.77
CA GLN A 10 12.13 -4.04 -4.74
C GLN A 10 13.09 -2.89 -5.05
N ASP A 11 12.67 -1.63 -4.90
CA ASP A 11 13.43 -0.47 -5.42
C ASP A 11 13.70 0.65 -4.42
N GLY A 12 13.40 0.44 -3.14
CA GLY A 12 13.70 1.38 -2.08
C GLY A 12 14.60 0.75 -1.04
N HIS A 13 15.68 1.44 -0.68
CA HIS A 13 16.44 1.25 0.56
C HIS A 13 15.59 1.56 1.82
N VAL A 14 14.31 1.22 1.80
CA VAL A 14 13.44 1.20 2.97
C VAL A 14 13.19 -0.27 3.29
N ASP A 15 14.18 -0.84 3.96
CA ASP A 15 13.97 -1.96 4.86
C ASP A 15 12.92 -1.53 5.91
N ILE A 16 11.63 -1.61 5.57
CA ILE A 16 10.61 -1.91 6.58
C ILE A 16 10.70 -3.41 6.84
N ASN A 17 11.89 -3.79 7.30
CA ASN A 17 12.07 -4.99 8.06
C ASN A 17 11.06 -4.89 9.21
N PRO A 18 10.23 -5.89 9.52
CA PRO A 18 9.37 -5.88 10.71
C PRO A 18 10.17 -5.58 12.00
N THR A 19 11.49 -5.70 11.93
CA THR A 19 12.49 -5.27 12.91
C THR A 19 12.62 -3.74 13.09
N ALA A 20 12.16 -2.89 12.16
CA ALA A 20 12.30 -1.43 12.19
C ALA A 20 11.39 -0.78 13.26
N VAL A 21 10.22 -1.36 13.51
CA VAL A 21 9.37 -0.98 14.66
C VAL A 21 10.11 -1.26 15.98
N GLY A 22 10.93 -2.32 16.02
CA GLY A 22 11.80 -2.63 17.17
C GLY A 22 13.04 -1.74 17.27
N LYS A 23 13.58 -1.22 16.16
CA LYS A 23 14.78 -0.36 16.17
C LYS A 23 14.47 1.09 16.60
N CYS A 24 13.35 1.68 16.16
CA CYS A 24 12.95 3.02 16.60
C CYS A 24 12.72 3.12 18.12
N GLN A 25 12.28 2.03 18.75
CA GLN A 25 12.07 2.00 20.21
C GLN A 25 13.36 1.81 21.01
N ALA A 26 14.41 1.22 20.42
CA ALA A 26 15.70 1.06 21.10
C ALA A 26 16.48 2.39 21.22
N GLN A 27 16.23 3.35 20.34
CA GLN A 27 16.94 4.64 20.32
C GLN A 27 16.37 5.67 21.29
N GLN A 28 15.11 5.50 21.73
CA GLN A 28 14.49 6.30 22.80
C GLN A 28 14.77 5.77 24.23
N ALA A 29 15.35 4.57 24.38
CA ALA A 29 15.70 3.98 25.67
C ALA A 29 17.06 4.47 26.24
N GLY A 30 17.52 5.65 25.83
CA GLY A 30 18.71 6.32 26.37
C GLY A 30 18.49 7.00 27.72
N SER A 31 17.24 7.09 28.20
CA SER A 31 16.94 7.59 29.54
C SER A 31 16.80 6.43 30.52
N ARG A 32 17.58 6.49 31.61
CA ARG A 32 17.68 5.51 32.70
C ARG A 32 16.34 5.30 33.42
N SER A 33 15.46 4.49 32.84
CA SER A 33 14.28 3.93 33.51
C SER A 33 14.38 2.40 33.49
N PRO A 34 14.04 1.69 34.58
CA PRO A 34 14.17 0.25 34.67
C PRO A 34 13.01 -0.43 33.90
N PHE A 35 13.03 -0.35 32.58
CA PHE A 35 12.14 -1.17 31.76
C PHE A 35 12.69 -2.60 31.71
N HIS A 36 12.02 -3.48 32.44
CA HIS A 36 12.33 -4.89 32.56
C HIS A 36 12.36 -5.58 31.17
N PRO A 37 13.44 -6.27 30.76
CA PRO A 37 13.61 -6.83 29.41
C PRO A 37 12.70 -8.02 29.08
N LEU A 38 11.71 -8.34 29.94
CA LEU A 38 10.82 -9.49 29.79
C LEU A 38 9.47 -9.18 29.12
N VAL A 39 9.09 -7.92 28.96
CA VAL A 39 7.72 -7.55 28.54
C VAL A 39 7.49 -7.70 27.02
N TRP A 40 8.51 -7.48 26.19
CA TRP A 40 8.35 -7.47 24.73
C TRP A 40 8.33 -8.87 24.09
N SER A 41 8.56 -9.92 24.88
CA SER A 41 8.79 -11.28 24.37
C SER A 41 7.51 -12.11 24.12
N ARG A 42 6.33 -11.48 24.23
CA ARG A 42 5.01 -12.12 24.17
C ARG A 42 3.91 -11.29 23.49
N LEU A 43 4.25 -10.31 22.65
CA LEU A 43 3.22 -9.55 21.93
C LEU A 43 2.65 -10.41 20.80
N ASN A 44 1.52 -11.07 21.06
CA ASN A 44 0.67 -11.63 20.01
C ASN A 44 -0.11 -10.48 19.39
N ILE A 45 0.36 -9.99 18.24
CA ILE A 45 -0.27 -8.88 17.51
C ILE A 45 -1.09 -9.48 16.39
N GLU A 46 -2.40 -9.25 16.42
CA GLU A 46 -3.29 -9.72 15.36
C GLU A 46 -2.99 -8.98 14.04
N PRO A 47 -3.18 -9.62 12.86
CA PRO A 47 -2.83 -9.02 11.57
C PRO A 47 -3.42 -7.61 11.35
N ARG A 48 -4.65 -7.38 11.81
CA ARG A 48 -5.32 -6.07 11.77
C ARG A 48 -4.59 -5.03 12.62
N GLU A 49 -4.21 -5.39 13.84
CA GLU A 49 -3.49 -4.49 14.74
C GLU A 49 -2.10 -4.15 14.18
N LEU A 50 -1.39 -5.14 13.64
CA LEU A 50 -0.11 -4.93 12.96
C LEU A 50 -0.26 -3.91 11.83
N ALA A 51 -1.30 -4.03 11.01
CA ALA A 51 -1.53 -3.12 9.91
C ALA A 51 -1.88 -1.69 10.37
N LEU A 52 -2.63 -1.53 11.48
CA LEU A 52 -2.88 -0.22 12.08
C LEU A 52 -1.60 0.41 12.65
N LEU A 53 -0.72 -0.38 13.25
CA LEU A 53 0.59 0.09 13.70
C LEU A 53 1.45 0.53 12.51
N CYS A 54 1.47 -0.25 11.42
CA CYS A 54 2.18 0.12 10.20
C CYS A 54 1.64 1.43 9.59
N GLN A 55 0.31 1.65 9.60
CA GLN A 55 -0.28 2.90 9.14
C GLN A 55 0.19 4.09 10.01
N LYS A 56 0.23 3.93 11.34
CA LYS A 56 0.74 4.96 12.24
C LYS A 56 2.21 5.28 11.97
N VAL A 57 3.03 4.27 11.68
CA VAL A 57 4.44 4.47 11.28
C VAL A 57 4.53 5.26 9.98
N GLU A 58 3.73 4.92 8.96
CA GLU A 58 3.75 5.62 7.67
C GLU A 58 3.30 7.09 7.82
N ASN A 59 2.27 7.35 8.63
CA ASN A 59 1.79 8.71 8.90
C ASN A 59 2.77 9.54 9.74
N HIS A 60 3.24 9.02 10.87
CA HIS A 60 3.94 9.84 11.88
C HIS A 60 5.46 9.73 11.86
N VAL A 61 6.00 8.65 11.28
CA VAL A 61 7.46 8.45 11.18
C VAL A 61 7.95 8.75 9.78
N VAL A 62 7.27 8.24 8.75
CA VAL A 62 7.62 8.53 7.34
C VAL A 62 7.07 9.90 6.91
N GLY A 63 5.96 10.35 7.50
CA GLY A 63 5.33 11.63 7.17
C GLY A 63 4.43 11.56 5.93
N ALA A 64 4.00 10.37 5.52
CA ALA A 64 3.12 10.17 4.37
C ALA A 64 1.67 10.03 4.85
N PRO A 65 0.74 10.94 4.51
CA PRO A 65 -0.60 10.99 5.09
C PRO A 65 -1.56 9.95 4.47
N CYS A 66 -1.24 8.66 4.58
CA CYS A 66 -1.95 7.57 3.91
C CYS A 66 -3.18 7.03 4.68
N GLY A 67 -4.06 6.36 3.95
CA GLY A 67 -5.09 5.48 4.52
C GLY A 67 -4.52 4.14 5.01
N VAL A 68 -5.40 3.25 5.49
CA VAL A 68 -5.03 1.94 6.07
C VAL A 68 -5.04 0.78 5.07
N MET A 69 -5.58 1.01 3.86
CA MET A 69 -5.90 -0.05 2.90
C MET A 69 -4.68 -0.91 2.54
N ASP A 70 -3.51 -0.29 2.35
CA ASP A 70 -2.33 -1.00 1.88
C ASP A 70 -1.77 -1.93 2.95
N GLN A 71 -1.67 -1.42 4.18
CA GLN A 71 -1.22 -2.20 5.32
C GLN A 71 -2.22 -3.33 5.61
N MET A 72 -3.52 -3.06 5.48
CA MET A 72 -4.55 -4.07 5.71
C MET A 72 -4.53 -5.18 4.67
N THR A 73 -4.39 -4.83 3.39
CA THR A 73 -4.28 -5.82 2.31
C THR A 73 -3.01 -6.65 2.44
N SER A 74 -1.88 -6.00 2.79
CA SER A 74 -0.60 -6.67 3.00
C SER A 74 -0.63 -7.63 4.19
N SER A 75 -1.34 -7.29 5.26
CA SER A 75 -1.38 -8.12 6.48
C SER A 75 -2.46 -9.20 6.45
N CYS A 76 -3.66 -8.87 5.96
CA CYS A 76 -4.88 -9.68 6.10
C CYS A 76 -5.34 -10.36 4.79
N GLY A 77 -4.59 -10.20 3.68
CA GLY A 77 -4.96 -10.78 2.40
C GLY A 77 -5.01 -12.31 2.40
N GLU A 78 -5.81 -12.88 1.51
CA GLU A 78 -5.78 -14.31 1.19
C GLU A 78 -5.60 -14.52 -0.32
N ALA A 79 -4.88 -15.58 -0.67
CA ALA A 79 -4.74 -15.96 -2.07
C ALA A 79 -6.11 -16.29 -2.68
N ASN A 80 -6.30 -15.83 -3.92
CA ASN A 80 -7.47 -15.94 -4.80
C ASN A 80 -8.73 -15.22 -4.32
N LYS A 81 -8.59 -14.30 -3.36
CA LYS A 81 -9.72 -13.54 -2.80
C LYS A 81 -9.42 -12.05 -2.75
N LEU A 82 -10.47 -11.24 -2.88
CA LEU A 82 -10.42 -9.81 -2.61
C LEU A 82 -10.76 -9.55 -1.14
N LEU A 83 -9.99 -8.68 -0.49
CA LEU A 83 -10.28 -8.22 0.87
C LEU A 83 -11.39 -7.16 0.85
N ALA A 84 -12.54 -7.45 1.44
CA ALA A 84 -13.58 -6.46 1.68
C ALA A 84 -13.38 -5.83 3.06
N MET A 85 -13.30 -4.51 3.11
CA MET A 85 -13.09 -3.78 4.36
C MET A 85 -13.83 -2.45 4.38
N VAL A 86 -14.10 -1.96 5.58
CA VAL A 86 -14.53 -0.58 5.83
C VAL A 86 -13.39 0.17 6.48
N CYS A 87 -13.06 1.36 5.96
CA CYS A 87 -12.01 2.20 6.53
C CYS A 87 -12.44 2.87 7.85
N GLN A 88 -13.70 2.69 8.26
CA GLN A 88 -14.30 3.22 9.47
C GLN A 88 -14.97 2.06 10.21
N PRO A 89 -14.41 1.56 11.33
CA PRO A 89 -13.18 1.95 12.03
C PRO A 89 -11.94 1.12 11.61
N ALA A 90 -11.75 0.88 10.30
CA ALA A 90 -10.72 -0.01 9.73
C ALA A 90 -10.96 -1.50 10.04
N GLU A 91 -12.14 -2.00 9.66
CA GLU A 91 -12.55 -3.40 9.84
C GLU A 91 -12.54 -4.21 8.55
N VAL A 92 -12.09 -5.47 8.66
CA VAL A 92 -12.25 -6.46 7.61
C VAL A 92 -13.67 -7.00 7.69
N LEU A 93 -14.46 -6.80 6.63
CA LEU A 93 -15.81 -7.36 6.52
C LEU A 93 -15.82 -8.82 6.09
N GLY A 94 -14.74 -9.26 5.45
CA GLY A 94 -14.57 -10.62 4.95
C GLY A 94 -13.80 -10.65 3.64
N LEU A 95 -13.84 -11.81 3.00
CA LEU A 95 -13.15 -12.08 1.76
C LEU A 95 -14.18 -12.36 0.66
N VAL A 96 -13.92 -11.85 -0.54
CA VAL A 96 -14.78 -12.04 -1.70
C VAL A 96 -14.01 -12.89 -2.71
N ASP A 97 -14.54 -14.07 -3.01
CA ASP A 97 -13.94 -14.94 -4.02
C ASP A 97 -13.96 -14.25 -5.39
N ILE A 98 -12.89 -14.45 -6.14
CA ILE A 98 -12.85 -14.04 -7.55
C ILE A 98 -13.51 -15.16 -8.36
N PRO A 99 -14.63 -14.91 -9.07
CA PRO A 99 -15.27 -15.94 -9.87
C PRO A 99 -14.30 -16.53 -10.90
N SER A 100 -14.34 -17.84 -11.11
CA SER A 100 -13.35 -18.57 -11.94
C SER A 100 -13.33 -18.12 -13.40
N TYR A 101 -14.39 -17.49 -13.90
CA TYR A 101 -14.50 -16.93 -15.24
C TYR A 101 -13.98 -15.48 -15.35
N ILE A 102 -13.60 -14.84 -14.24
CA ILE A 102 -13.01 -13.49 -14.19
C ILE A 102 -11.52 -13.61 -13.88
N ARG A 103 -10.71 -12.78 -14.54
CA ARG A 103 -9.30 -12.59 -14.21
C ARG A 103 -8.96 -11.12 -14.13
N PHE A 104 -7.99 -10.81 -13.27
CA PHE A 104 -7.40 -9.49 -13.13
C PHE A 104 -5.92 -9.53 -13.50
N TRP A 105 -5.43 -8.46 -14.12
CA TRP A 105 -4.01 -8.25 -14.44
C TRP A 105 -3.55 -6.90 -13.91
N GLY A 106 -2.32 -6.82 -13.43
CA GLY A 106 -1.64 -5.56 -13.17
C GLY A 106 -0.64 -5.26 -14.29
N ILE A 107 -0.63 -4.03 -14.80
CA ILE A 107 0.35 -3.55 -15.79
C ILE A 107 1.07 -2.33 -15.22
N ASP A 108 2.34 -2.47 -14.90
CA ASP A 108 3.16 -1.38 -14.36
C ASP A 108 3.55 -0.38 -15.46
N SER A 109 3.18 0.89 -15.28
CA SER A 109 3.53 1.96 -16.24
C SER A 109 5.03 2.30 -16.27
N GLY A 110 5.78 1.92 -15.22
CA GLY A 110 7.18 2.32 -15.03
C GLY A 110 7.37 3.73 -14.47
N ILE A 111 6.29 4.51 -14.37
CA ILE A 111 6.31 5.88 -13.84
C ILE A 111 6.23 5.82 -12.31
N ARG A 112 7.23 6.40 -11.63
CA ARG A 112 7.33 6.37 -10.16
C ARG A 112 6.73 7.59 -9.46
N HIS A 113 6.79 8.78 -10.06
CA HIS A 113 6.08 9.99 -9.64
C HIS A 113 6.05 10.96 -10.82
N SER A 114 4.87 11.31 -11.33
CA SER A 114 4.71 12.33 -12.38
C SER A 114 4.97 13.72 -11.80
N VAL A 115 5.83 14.48 -12.46
CA VAL A 115 6.25 15.85 -12.06
C VAL A 115 5.13 16.89 -12.30
N GLY A 116 4.05 16.52 -13.01
CA GLY A 116 2.99 17.44 -13.41
C GLY A 116 1.65 17.29 -12.66
N GLY A 117 1.51 16.32 -11.75
CA GLY A 117 0.26 16.02 -11.04
C GLY A 117 0.17 16.66 -9.65
N ALA A 118 -1.04 16.67 -9.08
CA ALA A 118 -1.23 16.95 -7.66
C ALA A 118 -0.58 15.84 -6.82
N ASP A 119 0.02 16.18 -5.68
CA ASP A 119 0.42 15.18 -4.71
C ASP A 119 -0.79 14.68 -3.91
N TYR A 120 -0.71 13.43 -3.44
CA TYR A 120 -1.78 12.81 -2.66
C TYR A 120 -2.19 13.63 -1.43
N GLY A 121 -1.24 14.27 -0.75
CA GLY A 121 -1.49 15.09 0.43
C GLY A 121 -2.39 16.29 0.10
N SER A 122 -2.14 16.95 -1.02
CA SER A 122 -2.97 18.08 -1.48
C SER A 122 -4.40 17.69 -1.82
N VAL A 123 -4.60 16.52 -2.43
CA VAL A 123 -5.94 16.00 -2.75
C VAL A 123 -6.68 15.60 -1.48
N ARG A 124 -5.97 14.98 -0.52
CA ARG A 124 -6.51 14.69 0.80
C ARG A 124 -6.97 15.96 1.50
N ILE A 125 -6.13 17.01 1.55
CA ILE A 125 -6.50 18.32 2.11
C ILE A 125 -7.74 18.87 1.42
N GLY A 126 -7.79 18.85 0.08
CA GLY A 126 -8.94 19.31 -0.70
C GLY A 126 -10.25 18.57 -0.36
N ALA A 127 -10.17 17.24 -0.13
CA ALA A 127 -11.31 16.45 0.31
C ALA A 127 -11.79 16.85 1.72
N PHE A 128 -10.87 17.05 2.67
CA PHE A 128 -11.23 17.51 4.02
C PHE A 128 -11.78 18.94 4.05
N MET A 129 -11.24 19.85 3.22
CA MET A 129 -11.80 21.19 3.02
C MET A 129 -13.24 21.11 2.47
N GLY A 130 -13.46 20.25 1.47
CA GLY A 130 -14.79 20.01 0.92
C GLY A 130 -15.79 19.48 1.93
N ARG A 131 -15.37 18.53 2.78
CA ARG A 131 -16.19 18.04 3.90
C ARG A 131 -16.60 19.17 4.84
N LYS A 132 -15.66 20.04 5.23
CA LYS A 132 -15.94 21.17 6.11
C LYS A 132 -16.97 22.12 5.48
N ILE A 133 -16.85 22.40 4.18
CA ILE A 133 -17.84 23.22 3.46
C ILE A 133 -19.22 22.55 3.46
N ILE A 134 -19.30 21.25 3.15
CA ILE A 134 -20.56 20.49 3.17
C ILE A 134 -21.22 20.57 4.56
N THR A 135 -20.47 20.28 5.63
CA THR A 135 -21.01 20.33 7.00
C THR A 135 -21.51 21.73 7.36
N SER A 136 -20.78 22.79 6.96
CA SER A 136 -21.18 24.17 7.21
C SER A 136 -22.46 24.55 6.47
N VAL A 137 -22.56 24.15 5.19
CA VAL A 137 -23.76 24.38 4.37
C VAL A 137 -24.96 23.64 4.92
N ALA A 138 -24.78 22.39 5.35
CA ALA A 138 -25.85 21.60 5.97
C ALA A 138 -26.36 22.27 7.25
N SER A 139 -25.45 22.75 8.12
CA SER A 139 -25.83 23.51 9.32
C SER A 139 -26.57 24.81 9.02
N GLU A 140 -26.16 25.55 7.98
CA GLU A 140 -26.86 26.77 7.54
C GLU A 140 -28.29 26.45 7.06
N LEU A 141 -28.45 25.41 6.23
CA LEU A 141 -29.75 24.96 5.74
C LEU A 141 -30.65 24.49 6.88
N LEU A 142 -30.11 23.71 7.81
CA LEU A 142 -30.82 23.24 9.01
C LEU A 142 -31.33 24.44 9.83
N SER A 143 -30.49 25.45 10.04
CA SER A 143 -30.87 26.66 10.80
C SER A 143 -31.98 27.46 10.10
N GLN A 144 -31.97 27.52 8.77
CA GLN A 144 -33.01 28.20 7.98
C GLN A 144 -34.36 27.46 8.05
N SER A 145 -34.34 26.13 7.99
CA SER A 145 -35.55 25.31 8.12
C SER A 145 -36.21 25.49 9.48
N CYS A 146 -35.44 25.53 10.57
CA CYS A 146 -35.99 25.77 11.92
C CYS A 146 -36.55 27.19 12.11
N ALA A 147 -35.99 28.19 11.41
CA ALA A 147 -36.40 29.59 11.56
C ALA A 147 -37.69 29.94 10.80
N ASN A 148 -37.99 29.24 9.71
CA ASN A 148 -39.12 29.57 8.84
C ASN A 148 -40.47 29.00 9.28
N GLY A 149 -40.53 28.26 10.41
CA GLY A 149 -41.78 27.83 11.04
C GLY A 149 -42.78 27.15 10.09
N VAL A 150 -42.28 26.43 9.09
CA VAL A 150 -43.15 25.71 8.16
C VAL A 150 -43.67 24.50 8.91
N THR A 151 -44.97 24.55 9.21
CA THR A 151 -45.81 23.40 9.45
C THR A 151 -46.47 23.06 8.12
N SER A 152 -45.94 22.10 7.37
CA SER A 152 -46.70 21.48 6.28
C SER A 152 -46.38 20.00 6.18
N ASP A 153 -47.42 19.22 6.47
CA ASP A 153 -47.53 17.78 6.18
C ASP A 153 -46.83 17.40 4.85
N ASP A 154 -46.07 16.31 4.91
CA ASP A 154 -45.49 15.51 3.81
C ASP A 154 -44.05 15.81 3.30
N LEU A 155 -43.31 16.82 3.80
CA LEU A 155 -41.89 17.05 3.38
C LEU A 155 -40.82 17.24 4.48
N GLU A 156 -41.15 17.19 5.78
CA GLU A 156 -40.34 17.97 6.74
C GLU A 156 -39.63 17.23 7.88
N GLU A 157 -39.78 15.92 8.09
CA GLU A 157 -39.01 15.21 9.16
C GLU A 157 -37.75 14.54 8.61
N ASP A 158 -37.91 13.65 7.61
CA ASP A 158 -36.78 12.93 6.97
C ASP A 158 -35.74 13.89 6.36
N GLY A 159 -36.19 15.04 5.83
CA GLY A 159 -35.30 16.05 5.26
C GLY A 159 -34.43 16.76 6.31
N ILE A 160 -34.98 16.99 7.50
CA ILE A 160 -34.26 17.60 8.63
C ILE A 160 -33.26 16.60 9.21
N GLU A 161 -33.66 15.34 9.44
CA GLU A 161 -32.77 14.29 9.95
C GLU A 161 -31.56 14.06 9.01
N LEU A 162 -31.80 14.07 7.69
CA LEU A 162 -30.72 14.02 6.71
C LEU A 162 -29.77 15.22 6.82
N LEU A 163 -30.28 16.43 7.00
CA LEU A 163 -29.46 17.63 7.18
C LEU A 163 -28.68 17.60 8.50
N GLU A 164 -29.24 17.08 9.59
CA GLU A 164 -28.54 16.87 10.85
C GLU A 164 -27.36 15.89 10.70
N THR A 165 -27.60 14.78 9.99
CA THR A 165 -26.56 13.79 9.66
C THR A 165 -25.47 14.41 8.78
N GLU A 166 -25.85 15.25 7.82
CA GLU A 166 -24.92 15.93 6.90
C GLU A 166 -24.14 17.06 7.59
N ALA A 167 -24.73 17.74 8.57
CA ALA A 167 -24.07 18.76 9.40
C ALA A 167 -23.01 18.15 10.33
N SER A 168 -23.22 16.90 10.77
CA SER A 168 -22.30 16.14 11.63
C SER A 168 -21.42 15.14 10.85
N LEU A 169 -21.31 15.30 9.52
CA LEU A 169 -20.66 14.34 8.64
C LEU A 169 -19.15 14.13 8.95
N ASP A 170 -18.83 12.96 9.50
CA ASP A 170 -17.45 12.58 9.80
C ASP A 170 -16.62 12.20 8.57
N TYR A 171 -17.25 11.62 7.54
CA TYR A 171 -16.56 11.15 6.36
C TYR A 171 -17.39 11.36 5.09
N LEU A 172 -16.75 11.86 4.04
CA LEU A 172 -17.41 12.12 2.76
C LEU A 172 -18.10 10.89 2.17
N CYS A 173 -17.55 9.69 2.35
CA CYS A 173 -18.17 8.46 1.83
C CYS A 173 -19.51 8.10 2.48
N ASN A 174 -19.89 8.76 3.58
CA ASN A 174 -21.19 8.57 4.23
C ASN A 174 -22.26 9.48 3.63
N LEU A 175 -21.87 10.47 2.81
CA LEU A 175 -22.80 11.22 1.97
C LEU A 175 -23.15 10.40 0.72
N SER A 176 -24.42 10.34 0.37
CA SER A 176 -24.84 9.64 -0.85
C SER A 176 -24.64 10.52 -2.11
N PRO A 177 -24.38 9.94 -3.29
CA PRO A 177 -24.19 10.71 -4.51
C PRO A 177 -25.34 11.66 -4.86
N HIS A 178 -26.59 11.21 -4.68
CA HIS A 178 -27.76 12.04 -5.02
C HIS A 178 -27.87 13.29 -4.13
N ARG A 179 -27.57 13.16 -2.83
CA ARG A 179 -27.55 14.29 -1.89
C ARG A 179 -26.45 15.28 -2.26
N TYR A 180 -25.26 14.77 -2.59
CA TYR A 180 -24.14 15.57 -3.07
C TYR A 180 -24.52 16.41 -4.31
N GLU A 181 -25.10 15.79 -5.33
CA GLU A 181 -25.51 16.48 -6.56
C GLU A 181 -26.64 17.50 -6.32
N ALA A 182 -27.65 17.12 -5.53
CA ALA A 182 -28.82 17.96 -5.31
C ALA A 182 -28.49 19.25 -4.56
N LEU A 183 -27.64 19.17 -3.53
CA LEU A 183 -27.47 20.28 -2.57
C LEU A 183 -26.09 20.92 -2.58
N TYR A 184 -25.03 20.14 -2.82
CA TYR A 184 -23.67 20.54 -2.45
C TYR A 184 -22.78 20.89 -3.64
N VAL A 185 -22.92 20.23 -4.79
CA VAL A 185 -22.06 20.45 -5.97
C VAL A 185 -21.97 21.92 -6.38
N LYS A 186 -23.10 22.61 -6.43
CA LYS A 186 -23.17 24.02 -6.85
C LYS A 186 -22.58 24.99 -5.82
N ARG A 187 -22.48 24.56 -4.56
CA ARG A 187 -21.96 25.35 -3.43
C ARG A 187 -20.47 25.11 -3.17
N LEU A 188 -19.90 24.07 -3.76
CA LEU A 188 -18.48 23.75 -3.67
C LEU A 188 -17.71 24.42 -4.83
N PRO A 189 -16.73 25.29 -4.56
CA PRO A 189 -15.89 25.84 -5.61
C PRO A 189 -14.98 24.75 -6.20
N GLU A 190 -14.55 24.95 -7.45
CA GLU A 190 -13.57 24.04 -8.09
C GLU A 190 -12.25 24.02 -7.32
N THR A 191 -11.75 25.20 -6.96
CA THR A 191 -10.52 25.39 -6.20
C THR A 191 -10.68 26.46 -5.12
N MET A 192 -9.79 26.46 -4.13
CA MET A 192 -9.72 27.50 -3.10
C MET A 192 -8.28 27.69 -2.60
N LEU A 193 -7.87 28.93 -2.35
CA LEU A 193 -6.61 29.26 -1.68
C LEU A 193 -6.69 28.87 -0.19
N GLY A 194 -5.61 28.28 0.33
CA GLY A 194 -5.53 27.85 1.72
C GLY A 194 -5.82 28.98 2.72
N GLU A 195 -5.29 30.18 2.49
CA GLU A 195 -5.55 31.38 3.30
C GLU A 195 -7.04 31.71 3.35
N THR A 196 -7.69 31.84 2.20
CA THR A 196 -9.14 32.11 2.10
C THR A 196 -9.98 31.07 2.84
N PHE A 197 -9.58 29.80 2.78
CA PHE A 197 -10.26 28.74 3.54
C PHE A 197 -10.07 28.90 5.05
N LEU A 198 -8.83 29.17 5.49
CA LEU A 198 -8.50 29.34 6.91
C LEU A 198 -9.21 30.55 7.52
N GLU A 199 -9.30 31.66 6.80
CA GLU A 199 -10.05 32.85 7.23
C GLU A 199 -11.53 32.53 7.46
N LYS A 200 -12.13 31.72 6.58
CA LYS A 200 -13.57 31.41 6.62
C LYS A 200 -13.93 30.27 7.56
N TYR A 201 -13.10 29.22 7.65
CA TYR A 201 -13.44 27.96 8.32
C TYR A 201 -12.49 27.58 9.47
N SER A 202 -11.45 28.38 9.72
CA SER A 202 -10.39 28.18 10.73
C SER A 202 -9.48 26.96 10.51
N GLY A 203 -9.93 25.94 9.78
CA GLY A 203 -9.15 24.73 9.52
C GLY A 203 -10.00 23.55 9.07
N HIS A 204 -9.36 22.39 8.99
CA HIS A 204 -9.99 21.12 8.66
C HIS A 204 -9.72 20.08 9.76
N SER A 205 -10.55 19.03 9.84
CA SER A 205 -10.45 18.00 10.90
C SER A 205 -9.62 16.78 10.50
N ASP A 206 -8.58 16.94 9.67
CA ASP A 206 -7.64 15.86 9.34
C ASP A 206 -6.46 15.85 10.33
N PRO A 207 -6.21 14.74 11.06
CA PRO A 207 -5.14 14.69 12.07
C PRO A 207 -3.72 14.58 11.51
N VAL A 208 -3.53 14.36 10.21
CA VAL A 208 -2.21 14.07 9.62
C VAL A 208 -1.79 15.03 8.50
N THR A 209 -2.58 16.08 8.24
CA THR A 209 -2.24 17.12 7.27
C THR A 209 -2.37 18.51 7.85
N ILE A 210 -1.72 19.48 7.22
CA ILE A 210 -1.79 20.89 7.57
C ILE A 210 -2.04 21.67 6.27
N ILE A 211 -2.94 22.65 6.32
CA ILE A 211 -3.23 23.53 5.19
C ILE A 211 -2.07 24.53 5.03
N ASP A 212 -1.48 24.57 3.84
CA ASP A 212 -0.58 25.63 3.44
C ASP A 212 -1.40 26.82 2.93
N SER A 213 -1.27 27.97 3.61
CA SER A 213 -2.04 29.18 3.28
C SER A 213 -1.77 29.69 1.86
N LYS A 214 -0.57 29.44 1.32
CA LYS A 214 -0.15 29.94 0.01
C LYS A 214 -0.53 29.02 -1.14
N ARG A 215 -1.06 27.83 -0.84
CA ARG A 215 -1.38 26.82 -1.85
C ARG A 215 -2.85 26.90 -2.29
N ILE A 216 -3.08 26.69 -3.57
CA ILE A 216 -4.41 26.49 -4.13
C ILE A 216 -4.71 24.99 -4.12
N TYR A 217 -5.87 24.63 -3.57
CA TYR A 217 -6.34 23.24 -3.48
C TYR A 217 -7.51 23.00 -4.44
N GLY A 218 -7.53 21.83 -5.08
CA GLY A 218 -8.70 21.35 -5.81
C GLY A 218 -9.73 20.76 -4.84
N LEU A 219 -10.91 21.38 -4.75
CA LEU A 219 -11.94 21.00 -3.78
C LEU A 219 -12.98 20.09 -4.42
N ARG A 220 -13.64 20.53 -5.50
CA ARG A 220 -14.80 19.83 -6.05
C ARG A 220 -14.49 18.39 -6.45
N ALA A 221 -13.42 18.18 -7.22
CA ALA A 221 -13.01 16.83 -7.64
C ALA A 221 -12.59 15.94 -6.46
N ALA A 222 -11.77 16.48 -5.54
CA ALA A 222 -11.30 15.78 -4.36
C ALA A 222 -12.44 15.42 -3.39
N THR A 223 -13.49 16.24 -3.32
CA THR A 223 -14.71 15.98 -2.53
C THR A 223 -15.59 14.94 -3.20
N ARG A 224 -15.80 15.07 -4.52
CA ARG A 224 -16.63 14.17 -5.31
C ARG A 224 -16.10 12.75 -5.31
N HIS A 225 -14.78 12.57 -5.43
CA HIS A 225 -14.18 11.26 -5.60
C HIS A 225 -14.56 10.24 -4.51
N PRO A 226 -14.33 10.47 -3.20
CA PRO A 226 -14.65 9.48 -2.16
C PRO A 226 -16.15 9.18 -2.02
N ILE A 227 -17.03 10.15 -2.31
CA ILE A 227 -18.50 9.97 -2.30
C ILE A 227 -18.90 8.93 -3.34
N TYR A 228 -18.50 9.18 -4.59
CA TYR A 228 -18.84 8.33 -5.71
C TYR A 228 -18.06 7.01 -5.71
N GLU A 229 -16.80 7.03 -5.29
CA GLU A 229 -15.98 5.82 -5.23
C GLU A 229 -16.53 4.81 -4.22
N ASN A 230 -17.05 5.27 -3.07
CA ASN A 230 -17.71 4.36 -2.13
C ASN A 230 -18.93 3.68 -2.75
N PHE A 231 -19.74 4.43 -3.50
CA PHE A 231 -20.86 3.85 -4.25
C PHE A 231 -20.38 2.85 -5.31
N ARG A 232 -19.36 3.21 -6.11
CA ARG A 232 -18.78 2.32 -7.12
C ARG A 232 -18.22 1.03 -6.51
N VAL A 233 -17.55 1.10 -5.36
CA VAL A 233 -17.02 -0.09 -4.66
C VAL A 233 -18.16 -1.01 -4.20
N LYS A 234 -19.24 -0.46 -3.64
CA LYS A 234 -20.42 -1.25 -3.23
C LYS A 234 -21.09 -1.92 -4.44
N ALA A 235 -21.28 -1.17 -5.53
CA ALA A 235 -21.83 -1.67 -6.79
C ALA A 235 -20.93 -2.75 -7.41
N PHE A 236 -19.62 -2.53 -7.43
CA PHE A 236 -18.63 -3.48 -7.96
C PHE A 236 -18.67 -4.79 -7.17
N LYS A 237 -18.73 -4.73 -5.83
CA LYS A 237 -18.85 -5.93 -4.99
C LYS A 237 -20.13 -6.70 -5.31
N ALA A 238 -21.28 -6.04 -5.41
CA ALA A 238 -22.55 -6.68 -5.72
C ALA A 238 -22.54 -7.34 -7.10
N LEU A 239 -22.00 -6.64 -8.12
CA LEU A 239 -21.86 -7.16 -9.48
C LEU A 239 -20.86 -8.31 -9.55
N LEU A 240 -19.77 -8.28 -8.79
CA LEU A 240 -18.78 -9.37 -8.80
C LEU A 240 -19.41 -10.70 -8.34
N THR A 241 -20.41 -10.63 -7.47
CA THR A 241 -21.14 -11.80 -6.95
C THR A 241 -22.42 -12.14 -7.72
N SER A 242 -22.77 -11.39 -8.77
CA SER A 242 -23.99 -11.65 -9.54
C SER A 242 -23.82 -12.82 -10.52
N ALA A 243 -24.93 -13.27 -11.11
CA ALA A 243 -24.90 -14.24 -12.20
C ALA A 243 -24.04 -13.73 -13.38
N THR A 244 -23.40 -14.68 -14.07
CA THR A 244 -22.52 -14.39 -15.19
C THR A 244 -23.30 -13.91 -16.41
N SER A 245 -22.95 -12.72 -16.92
CA SER A 245 -23.48 -12.20 -18.18
C SER A 245 -22.50 -11.20 -18.81
N ASP A 246 -22.67 -10.88 -20.09
CA ASP A 246 -21.89 -9.83 -20.75
C ASP A 246 -22.16 -8.44 -20.15
N GLU A 247 -23.38 -8.19 -19.68
CA GLU A 247 -23.77 -6.98 -18.97
C GLU A 247 -23.04 -6.88 -17.62
N GLN A 248 -22.87 -7.98 -16.88
CA GLN A 248 -22.09 -8.01 -15.65
C GLN A 248 -20.67 -7.50 -15.91
N PHE A 249 -19.98 -8.08 -16.90
CA PHE A 249 -18.62 -7.69 -17.24
C PHE A 249 -18.54 -6.24 -17.72
N THR A 250 -19.48 -5.81 -18.55
CA THR A 250 -19.55 -4.43 -19.05
C THR A 250 -19.74 -3.44 -17.91
N ALA A 251 -20.64 -3.74 -16.96
CA ALA A 251 -20.88 -2.89 -15.80
C ALA A 251 -19.67 -2.85 -14.85
N LEU A 252 -19.02 -3.99 -14.56
CA LEU A 252 -17.79 -4.04 -13.77
C LEU A 252 -16.69 -3.19 -14.42
N GLY A 253 -16.53 -3.31 -15.73
CA GLY A 253 -15.53 -2.58 -16.48
C GLY A 253 -15.78 -1.07 -16.51
N GLU A 254 -17.04 -0.67 -16.71
CA GLU A 254 -17.48 0.72 -16.67
C GLU A 254 -17.20 1.38 -15.31
N LEU A 255 -17.46 0.67 -14.20
CA LEU A 255 -17.11 1.15 -12.86
C LEU A 255 -15.60 1.38 -12.69
N MET A 256 -14.76 0.53 -13.31
CA MET A 256 -13.30 0.72 -13.28
C MET A 256 -12.88 1.96 -14.07
N TYR A 257 -13.40 2.16 -15.29
CA TYR A 257 -13.09 3.36 -16.08
C TYR A 257 -13.56 4.63 -15.38
N GLN A 258 -14.77 4.65 -14.83
CA GLN A 258 -15.28 5.79 -14.06
C GLN A 258 -14.42 6.11 -12.85
N CYS A 259 -13.91 5.09 -12.15
CA CYS A 259 -12.95 5.27 -11.08
C CYS A 259 -11.66 5.94 -11.60
N HIS A 260 -11.09 5.44 -12.70
CA HIS A 260 -9.87 5.99 -13.29
C HIS A 260 -10.03 7.48 -13.64
N TYR A 261 -11.08 7.85 -14.38
CA TYR A 261 -11.32 9.25 -14.74
C TYR A 261 -11.64 10.12 -13.52
N SER A 262 -12.36 9.59 -12.52
CA SER A 262 -12.58 10.30 -11.27
C SER A 262 -11.27 10.54 -10.49
N TYR A 263 -10.32 9.63 -10.59
CA TYR A 263 -9.01 9.71 -9.95
C TYR A 263 -8.11 10.72 -10.68
N SER A 264 -8.06 10.68 -12.02
CA SER A 264 -7.35 11.66 -12.83
C SER A 264 -7.92 13.07 -12.67
N ALA A 265 -9.25 13.22 -12.52
CA ALA A 265 -9.89 14.51 -12.23
C ALA A 265 -9.45 15.12 -10.88
N CYS A 266 -8.94 14.32 -9.93
CA CYS A 266 -8.34 14.83 -8.70
C CYS A 266 -6.91 15.36 -8.91
N GLY A 267 -6.35 15.22 -10.11
CA GLY A 267 -4.96 15.55 -10.40
C GLY A 267 -3.97 14.41 -10.09
N LEU A 268 -4.46 13.20 -9.79
CA LEU A 268 -3.64 12.03 -9.43
C LEU A 268 -3.38 11.09 -10.62
N GLY A 269 -3.79 11.47 -11.82
CA GLY A 269 -3.56 10.72 -13.07
C GLY A 269 -2.11 10.81 -13.54
N SER A 270 -1.78 10.05 -14.59
CA SER A 270 -0.49 10.16 -15.26
C SER A 270 -0.57 9.68 -16.70
N ASP A 271 0.20 10.30 -17.60
CA ASP A 271 0.20 9.94 -19.03
C ASP A 271 0.45 8.44 -19.26
N GLY A 272 1.32 7.81 -18.46
CA GLY A 272 1.59 6.37 -18.58
C GLY A 272 0.41 5.50 -18.18
N THR A 273 -0.26 5.80 -17.06
CA THR A 273 -1.44 5.04 -16.64
C THR A 273 -2.62 5.29 -17.57
N ASP A 274 -2.80 6.53 -18.02
CA ASP A 274 -3.90 6.92 -18.89
C ASP A 274 -3.73 6.27 -20.27
N ARG A 275 -2.49 6.20 -20.77
CA ARG A 275 -2.17 5.47 -22.00
C ARG A 275 -2.41 3.96 -21.87
N LEU A 276 -2.05 3.34 -20.74
CA LEU A 276 -2.34 1.92 -20.52
C LEU A 276 -3.85 1.66 -20.51
N VAL A 277 -4.63 2.51 -19.85
CA VAL A 277 -6.10 2.43 -19.86
C VAL A 277 -6.65 2.59 -21.28
N GLN A 278 -6.14 3.56 -22.05
CA GLN A 278 -6.52 3.75 -23.45
C GLN A 278 -6.21 2.52 -24.31
N LEU A 279 -5.04 1.90 -24.15
CA LEU A 279 -4.67 0.68 -24.87
C LEU A 279 -5.61 -0.49 -24.55
N VAL A 280 -6.09 -0.59 -23.30
CA VAL A 280 -7.12 -1.58 -22.92
C VAL A 280 -8.45 -1.28 -23.62
N GLN A 281 -8.90 -0.01 -23.65
CA GLN A 281 -10.12 0.40 -24.35
C GLN A 281 -10.05 0.11 -25.86
N GLU A 282 -8.93 0.44 -26.50
CA GLU A 282 -8.68 0.15 -27.91
C GLU A 282 -8.75 -1.36 -28.20
N MET A 283 -8.19 -2.17 -27.30
CA MET A 283 -8.24 -3.62 -27.42
C MET A 283 -9.66 -4.17 -27.24
N GLN A 284 -10.38 -3.67 -26.23
CA GLN A 284 -11.78 -3.99 -25.93
C GLN A 284 -12.70 -3.68 -27.12
N HIS A 285 -12.48 -2.58 -27.84
CA HIS A 285 -13.32 -2.15 -28.97
C HIS A 285 -12.78 -2.51 -30.36
N SER A 286 -11.72 -3.32 -30.43
CA SER A 286 -11.14 -3.76 -31.70
C SER A 286 -12.14 -4.55 -32.57
N LYS A 287 -11.96 -4.56 -33.91
CA LYS A 287 -12.84 -5.34 -34.80
C LYS A 287 -12.86 -6.83 -34.45
N ILE A 288 -11.73 -7.35 -33.95
CA ILE A 288 -11.55 -8.74 -33.54
C ILE A 288 -12.35 -9.07 -32.27
N SER A 289 -12.50 -8.12 -31.33
CA SER A 289 -13.35 -8.30 -30.14
C SER A 289 -14.84 -8.09 -30.41
N ARG A 290 -15.23 -7.57 -31.58
CA ARG A 290 -16.64 -7.45 -31.99
C ARG A 290 -17.21 -8.72 -32.64
N SER A 291 -16.35 -9.61 -33.14
CA SER A 291 -16.76 -10.86 -33.80
C SER A 291 -16.73 -12.10 -32.90
N SER A 292 -16.35 -11.93 -31.64
CA SER A 292 -16.37 -12.98 -30.60
C SER A 292 -16.90 -12.38 -29.29
N GLU A 293 -17.23 -13.23 -28.34
CA GLU A 293 -17.39 -12.81 -26.94
C GLU A 293 -16.22 -11.87 -26.51
N GLY A 294 -16.55 -10.76 -25.84
CA GLY A 294 -15.59 -9.78 -25.36
C GLY A 294 -14.50 -10.40 -24.46
N THR A 295 -13.38 -9.72 -24.25
CA THR A 295 -12.22 -10.34 -23.58
C THR A 295 -11.75 -9.48 -22.42
N LEU A 296 -11.33 -8.25 -22.72
CA LEU A 296 -11.07 -7.21 -21.74
C LEU A 296 -12.27 -6.27 -21.62
N TYR A 297 -12.55 -5.81 -20.40
CA TYR A 297 -13.78 -5.08 -20.10
C TYR A 297 -13.57 -3.75 -19.38
N GLY A 298 -12.50 -3.64 -18.61
CA GLY A 298 -12.23 -2.42 -17.84
C GLY A 298 -10.80 -2.33 -17.37
N ALA A 299 -10.35 -1.10 -17.15
CA ALA A 299 -9.05 -0.83 -16.56
C ALA A 299 -9.11 0.40 -15.67
N LYS A 300 -8.29 0.41 -14.61
CA LYS A 300 -8.10 1.58 -13.77
C LYS A 300 -6.73 1.62 -13.13
N ILE A 301 -6.23 2.82 -12.88
CA ILE A 301 -5.07 3.03 -12.01
C ILE A 301 -5.30 2.45 -10.60
N THR A 302 -4.25 1.90 -10.00
CA THR A 302 -4.25 1.41 -8.61
C THR A 302 -2.99 1.85 -7.86
N GLY A 303 -3.11 2.03 -6.55
CA GLY A 303 -2.07 2.61 -5.68
C GLY A 303 -2.24 4.13 -5.46
N GLY A 304 -1.17 4.78 -4.99
CA GLY A 304 -1.18 6.19 -4.55
C GLY A 304 -1.25 7.26 -5.64
N GLY A 305 -1.27 6.87 -6.92
CA GLY A 305 -1.40 7.80 -8.07
C GLY A 305 -0.09 8.37 -8.61
N SER A 306 -0.23 9.27 -9.59
CA SER A 306 0.87 9.96 -10.28
C SER A 306 1.88 9.00 -10.91
N GLY A 307 1.38 7.89 -11.45
CA GLY A 307 2.16 6.77 -11.98
C GLY A 307 1.64 5.44 -11.45
N GLY A 308 2.50 4.42 -11.46
CA GLY A 308 2.19 3.12 -10.87
C GLY A 308 1.52 2.13 -11.83
N THR A 309 0.61 1.31 -11.31
CA THR A 309 0.07 0.14 -12.01
C THR A 309 -1.36 0.37 -12.43
N VAL A 310 -1.73 -0.16 -13.60
CA VAL A 310 -3.11 -0.26 -14.06
C VAL A 310 -3.62 -1.67 -13.80
N CYS A 311 -4.72 -1.78 -13.07
CA CYS A 311 -5.46 -3.02 -12.90
C CYS A 311 -6.47 -3.16 -14.05
N VAL A 312 -6.44 -4.30 -14.74
CA VAL A 312 -7.33 -4.65 -15.85
C VAL A 312 -8.24 -5.80 -15.42
N ILE A 313 -9.51 -5.78 -15.83
CA ILE A 313 -10.47 -6.88 -15.66
C ILE A 313 -10.84 -7.47 -17.02
N GLY A 314 -10.98 -8.79 -17.08
CA GLY A 314 -11.42 -9.50 -18.28
C GLY A 314 -11.85 -10.94 -17.99
N ARG A 315 -12.27 -11.63 -19.06
CA ARG A 315 -12.56 -13.07 -19.02
C ARG A 315 -11.29 -13.85 -18.69
N ASN A 316 -11.42 -14.86 -17.83
CA ASN A 316 -10.35 -15.81 -17.57
C ASN A 316 -10.19 -16.80 -18.75
N CYS A 317 -9.56 -16.35 -19.83
CA CYS A 317 -9.28 -17.17 -21.00
C CYS A 317 -7.92 -16.82 -21.62
N LEU A 318 -7.40 -17.72 -22.46
CA LEU A 318 -6.10 -17.56 -23.13
C LEU A 318 -6.04 -16.25 -23.93
N ARG A 319 -7.12 -15.96 -24.66
CA ARG A 319 -7.21 -14.78 -25.53
C ARG A 319 -7.07 -13.45 -24.77
N SER A 320 -7.65 -13.33 -23.58
CA SER A 320 -7.45 -12.14 -22.74
C SER A 320 -5.97 -11.99 -22.36
N SER A 321 -5.28 -13.08 -22.05
CA SER A 321 -3.86 -13.07 -21.69
C SER A 321 -2.98 -12.66 -22.88
N GLU A 322 -3.28 -13.16 -24.09
CA GLU A 322 -2.61 -12.75 -25.33
C GLU A 322 -2.79 -11.25 -25.59
N GLN A 323 -3.97 -10.70 -25.35
CA GLN A 323 -4.24 -9.27 -25.50
C GLN A 323 -3.50 -8.41 -24.48
N ILE A 324 -3.33 -8.87 -23.24
CA ILE A 324 -2.51 -8.19 -22.23
C ILE A 324 -1.05 -8.13 -22.70
N LEU A 325 -0.51 -9.20 -23.28
CA LEU A 325 0.83 -9.20 -23.88
C LEU A 325 0.92 -8.23 -25.07
N GLN A 326 -0.12 -8.14 -25.91
CA GLN A 326 -0.17 -7.15 -27.00
C GLN A 326 -0.17 -5.71 -26.46
N ILE A 327 -0.91 -5.43 -25.39
CA ILE A 327 -0.91 -4.12 -24.71
C ILE A 327 0.48 -3.80 -24.18
N GLN A 328 1.15 -4.76 -23.52
CA GLN A 328 2.52 -4.62 -23.04
C GLN A 328 3.48 -4.24 -24.17
N GLN A 329 3.41 -4.93 -25.32
CA GLN A 329 4.27 -4.63 -26.48
C GLN A 329 3.93 -3.28 -27.12
N LYS A 330 2.65 -2.92 -27.24
CA LYS A 330 2.23 -1.59 -27.74
C LYS A 330 2.74 -0.48 -26.84
N TYR A 331 2.65 -0.63 -25.51
CA TYR A 331 3.16 0.34 -24.57
C TYR A 331 4.69 0.47 -24.66
N LYS A 332 5.41 -0.65 -24.78
CA LYS A 332 6.86 -0.64 -25.03
C LYS A 332 7.22 0.08 -26.32
N GLY A 333 6.52 -0.22 -27.42
CA GLY A 333 6.75 0.45 -28.70
C GLY A 333 6.55 1.97 -28.61
N ALA A 334 5.62 2.42 -27.79
CA ALA A 334 5.30 3.85 -27.63
C ALA A 334 6.18 4.59 -26.61
N THR A 335 6.73 3.91 -25.61
CA THR A 335 7.42 4.55 -24.46
C THR A 335 8.88 4.12 -24.29
N GLY A 336 9.31 3.04 -24.96
CA GLY A 336 10.59 2.38 -24.72
C GLY A 336 10.63 1.50 -23.47
N TYR A 337 9.67 1.62 -22.55
CA TYR A 337 9.60 0.83 -21.32
C TYR A 337 8.77 -0.45 -21.53
N LEU A 338 9.29 -1.61 -21.14
CA LEU A 338 8.52 -2.86 -21.12
C LEU A 338 7.79 -2.99 -19.77
N PRO A 339 6.45 -2.88 -19.71
CA PRO A 339 5.72 -3.01 -18.45
C PRO A 339 5.94 -4.33 -17.75
N ILE A 340 6.06 -4.31 -16.43
CA ILE A 340 5.96 -5.52 -15.60
C ILE A 340 4.48 -5.93 -15.53
N LEU A 341 4.21 -7.20 -15.78
CA LEU A 341 2.88 -7.78 -15.67
C LEU A 341 2.75 -8.52 -14.35
N PHE A 342 1.64 -8.29 -13.65
CA PHE A 342 1.27 -8.98 -12.42
C PHE A 342 0.03 -9.82 -12.65
N GLU A 343 0.08 -11.07 -12.20
CA GLU A 343 -1.06 -11.98 -12.19
C GLU A 343 -1.15 -12.72 -10.85
N GLY A 344 -2.36 -13.19 -10.53
CA GLY A 344 -2.61 -13.94 -9.31
C GLY A 344 -2.70 -13.07 -8.06
N SER A 345 -2.56 -13.72 -6.91
CA SER A 345 -2.65 -13.11 -5.59
C SER A 345 -1.89 -13.95 -4.57
N SER A 346 -1.56 -13.35 -3.42
CA SER A 346 -0.75 -13.99 -2.38
C SER A 346 -1.44 -13.90 -1.02
N PRO A 347 -1.11 -14.78 -0.07
CA PRO A 347 -1.52 -14.61 1.32
C PRO A 347 -0.87 -13.36 1.93
N GLY A 348 -1.56 -12.74 2.87
CA GLY A 348 -1.05 -11.64 3.67
C GLY A 348 0.01 -12.10 4.68
N ALA A 349 0.79 -11.14 5.16
CA ALA A 349 1.88 -11.34 6.11
C ALA A 349 1.43 -12.06 7.40
N GLY A 350 0.18 -11.86 7.82
CA GLY A 350 -0.40 -12.53 8.99
C GLY A 350 -0.37 -14.06 8.91
N LYS A 351 -0.35 -14.64 7.70
CA LYS A 351 -0.28 -16.10 7.51
C LYS A 351 1.10 -16.70 7.82
N PHE A 352 2.16 -15.91 7.72
CA PHE A 352 3.54 -16.39 7.80
C PHE A 352 4.16 -16.28 9.21
N GLY A 353 3.45 -15.67 10.16
CA GLY A 353 3.97 -15.45 11.52
C GLY A 353 5.13 -14.46 11.56
N HIS A 354 6.00 -14.56 12.57
CA HIS A 354 7.15 -13.67 12.75
C HIS A 354 8.42 -14.42 13.17
N LEU A 355 9.57 -13.89 12.74
CA LEU A 355 10.86 -14.37 13.22
C LEU A 355 11.22 -13.70 14.55
N ARG A 356 11.51 -14.51 15.57
CA ARG A 356 11.91 -14.00 16.90
C ARG A 356 13.43 -13.92 17.01
N ILE A 357 13.97 -12.71 16.90
CA ILE A 357 15.38 -12.46 17.14
C ILE A 357 15.64 -12.45 18.66
N ARG A 358 16.48 -13.36 19.15
CA ARG A 358 16.93 -13.39 20.56
C ARG A 358 18.34 -12.83 20.66
N ARG A 359 18.55 -11.85 21.53
CA ARG A 359 19.90 -11.36 21.83
C ARG A 359 20.65 -12.47 22.58
N ARG A 360 21.80 -12.90 22.06
CA ARG A 360 22.66 -13.88 22.74
C ARG A 360 23.11 -13.24 24.07
N SER A 361 22.73 -13.84 25.20
CA SER A 361 23.33 -13.49 26.48
C SER A 361 24.79 -13.91 26.43
N LEU A 362 25.71 -12.95 26.48
CA LEU A 362 27.12 -13.27 26.72
C LEU A 362 27.20 -13.99 28.08
N PRO A 363 27.96 -15.09 28.19
CA PRO A 363 28.17 -15.72 29.49
C PRO A 363 28.77 -14.69 30.45
N PRO A 364 28.39 -14.71 31.74
CA PRO A 364 28.99 -13.82 32.72
C PRO A 364 30.51 -14.01 32.67
N LYS A 365 31.25 -12.90 32.50
CA LYS A 365 32.71 -12.92 32.60
C LYS A 365 33.06 -13.61 33.93
N GLN A 366 33.73 -14.76 33.87
CA GLN A 366 34.33 -15.37 35.06
C GLN A 366 35.22 -14.30 35.69
N LYS A 367 34.94 -13.96 36.96
CA LYS A 367 35.84 -13.11 37.74
C LYS A 367 37.16 -13.89 37.85
N THR A 368 38.19 -13.45 37.15
CA THR A 368 39.56 -13.87 37.42
C THR A 368 39.89 -13.49 38.86
N PRO A 369 40.37 -14.42 39.70
CA PRO A 369 40.79 -14.08 41.06
C PRO A 369 42.02 -13.15 40.99
N LEU A 370 41.96 -12.05 41.73
CA LEU A 370 43.08 -11.13 41.92
C LEU A 370 44.27 -11.90 42.52
N PRO A 371 45.51 -11.68 42.03
CA PRO A 371 46.68 -12.32 42.62
C PRO A 371 46.93 -11.81 44.05
N ASN A 372 47.26 -12.76 44.93
CA ASN A 372 47.54 -12.54 46.35
C ASN A 372 48.65 -11.51 46.58
N ASN A 373 48.40 -10.58 47.48
CA ASN A 373 49.38 -9.68 48.08
C ASN A 373 50.53 -10.49 48.73
N GLN A 374 51.75 -10.38 48.19
CA GLN A 374 52.97 -10.69 48.95
C GLN A 374 53.71 -9.40 49.31
N ARG A 375 53.75 -9.22 50.64
CA ARG A 375 54.64 -8.45 51.54
C ARG A 375 55.67 -7.46 50.98
N MET A 376 55.53 -6.26 51.53
CA MET A 376 56.48 -5.19 51.90
C MET A 376 58.00 -5.46 51.87
N GLY A 377 58.71 -4.41 51.46
CA GLY A 377 60.09 -4.03 51.82
C GLY A 377 60.64 -3.02 50.80
N SER A 378 60.38 -1.72 50.92
CA SER A 378 61.08 -0.69 51.71
C SER A 378 62.01 0.20 50.85
N ILE A 379 61.64 1.50 50.73
CA ILE A 379 62.51 2.72 50.73
C ILE A 379 63.39 2.91 49.45
N SER A 380 63.55 4.05 48.75
CA SER A 380 63.44 5.52 49.00
C SER A 380 63.52 6.35 47.70
N LEU A 381 62.89 7.55 47.72
CA LEU A 381 63.32 8.90 47.23
C LEU A 381 63.56 9.18 45.71
N ASP A 382 62.58 9.89 45.09
CA ASP A 382 62.57 11.09 44.19
C ASP A 382 63.83 11.61 43.43
N PRO A 383 63.74 12.46 42.36
CA PRO A 383 62.67 12.79 41.38
C PRO A 383 63.20 12.91 39.90
N PRO A 384 62.71 13.82 39.00
CA PRO A 384 61.87 13.54 37.83
C PRO A 384 62.57 13.68 36.45
N ALA A 385 62.00 13.11 35.38
CA ALA A 385 62.26 13.55 33.99
C ALA A 385 61.16 13.12 33.00
N THR A 386 60.39 14.13 32.56
CA THR A 386 59.94 14.49 31.19
C THR A 386 59.54 13.45 30.13
N ASP A 387 58.41 13.81 29.51
CA ASP A 387 57.98 13.66 28.10
C ASP A 387 57.06 12.50 27.68
N GLY A 388 55.94 12.91 27.04
CA GLY A 388 55.55 12.30 25.76
C GLY A 388 54.18 11.62 25.66
N SER A 389 53.12 12.42 25.52
CA SER A 389 51.91 12.23 24.70
C SER A 389 51.15 10.87 24.67
N SER A 390 49.86 11.04 24.95
CA SER A 390 48.70 10.15 24.90
C SER A 390 48.42 9.32 23.63
N THR A 391 47.96 8.11 23.94
CA THR A 391 47.10 7.12 23.27
C THR A 391 45.93 7.61 22.38
N HIS A 392 45.60 6.82 21.35
CA HIS A 392 44.26 6.20 21.21
C HIS A 392 44.25 5.04 20.18
N GLU A 393 43.96 3.83 20.67
CA GLU A 393 43.76 2.59 19.90
C GLU A 393 42.33 2.51 19.30
N GLY A 394 42.25 1.99 18.07
CA GLY A 394 41.00 1.75 17.34
C GLY A 394 40.36 0.39 17.61
N LEU A 395 39.03 0.38 17.69
CA LEU A 395 38.17 -0.81 17.80
C LEU A 395 37.76 -1.31 16.40
N THR A 396 37.98 -2.60 16.13
CA THR A 396 37.45 -3.32 14.96
C THR A 396 36.07 -3.94 15.23
N PRO A 397 35.14 -4.02 14.25
CA PRO A 397 33.81 -4.60 14.45
C PRO A 397 33.78 -6.13 14.22
N THR A 398 33.16 -6.86 15.15
CA THR A 398 32.91 -8.31 15.06
C THR A 398 31.67 -8.64 14.24
N GLY A 399 31.81 -9.62 13.34
CA GLY A 399 30.79 -10.07 12.37
C GLY A 399 29.60 -10.85 12.94
N VAL A 400 28.52 -10.86 12.16
CA VAL A 400 27.29 -11.63 12.37
C VAL A 400 27.37 -12.90 11.52
N VAL A 401 27.15 -14.07 12.12
CA VAL A 401 27.03 -15.35 11.40
C VAL A 401 25.54 -15.68 11.28
N ALA A 402 25.06 -15.79 10.04
CA ALA A 402 23.74 -16.35 9.73
C ALA A 402 23.79 -17.88 9.87
N VAL A 403 22.75 -18.48 10.45
CA VAL A 403 22.59 -19.94 10.52
C VAL A 403 21.67 -20.34 9.37
N GLU A 404 22.18 -21.15 8.43
CA GLU A 404 21.39 -21.72 7.33
C GLU A 404 20.42 -22.81 7.84
N PRO A 405 19.21 -22.92 7.27
CA PRO A 405 18.26 -23.97 7.64
C PRO A 405 18.71 -25.35 7.15
N THR A 406 18.43 -26.39 7.93
CA THR A 406 18.73 -27.79 7.58
C THR A 406 17.76 -28.32 6.52
N LEU A 407 18.20 -29.28 5.69
CA LEU A 407 17.42 -29.87 4.59
C LEU A 407 15.99 -30.30 4.98
N ASP A 408 15.80 -30.83 6.19
CA ASP A 408 14.47 -31.26 6.69
C ASP A 408 13.45 -30.10 6.82
N GLN A 409 13.91 -28.86 7.00
CA GLN A 409 13.04 -27.68 7.06
C GLN A 409 12.58 -27.22 5.66
N LEU A 410 13.33 -27.56 4.61
CA LEU A 410 12.96 -27.24 3.23
C LEU A 410 11.93 -28.24 2.68
N GLU A 411 12.01 -29.52 3.06
CA GLU A 411 11.04 -30.55 2.62
C GLU A 411 9.64 -30.37 3.23
N ALA A 412 9.56 -29.83 4.46
CA ALA A 412 8.28 -29.53 5.11
C ALA A 412 7.49 -28.41 4.40
N VAL A 413 8.19 -27.41 3.85
CA VAL A 413 7.59 -26.31 3.08
C VAL A 413 7.09 -26.80 1.71
N GLN A 414 7.80 -27.75 1.09
CA GLN A 414 7.45 -28.28 -0.23
C GLN A 414 6.21 -29.18 -0.18
N THR A 415 5.98 -29.87 0.94
CA THR A 415 4.82 -30.77 1.13
C THR A 415 3.51 -30.03 1.41
N GLN A 416 3.57 -28.81 1.97
CA GLN A 416 2.38 -27.95 2.19
C GLN A 416 1.88 -27.23 0.91
N LEU A 417 2.66 -27.24 -0.17
CA LEU A 417 2.30 -26.62 -1.45
C LEU A 417 1.61 -27.57 -2.44
N MET A 418 1.60 -28.88 -2.18
CA MET A 418 1.03 -29.89 -3.08
C MET A 418 -0.10 -30.66 -2.39
N GLY A 419 -1.35 -30.30 -2.67
CA GLY A 419 -2.53 -31.07 -2.21
C GLY A 419 -2.62 -32.47 -2.85
N PRO A 420 -3.46 -33.38 -2.33
CA PRO A 420 -3.49 -34.77 -2.78
C PRO A 420 -4.09 -34.91 -4.19
N PRO A 421 -3.64 -35.88 -4.99
CA PRO A 421 -4.16 -36.11 -6.34
C PRO A 421 -5.51 -36.83 -6.26
N ARG A 422 -6.51 -36.35 -7.02
CA ARG A 422 -7.77 -37.07 -7.26
C ARG A 422 -7.88 -37.47 -8.74
N GLY A 423 -8.46 -38.64 -8.95
CA GLY A 423 -8.33 -39.50 -10.14
C GLY A 423 -8.92 -39.00 -11.46
N SER A 424 -8.34 -39.60 -12.50
CA SER A 424 -8.43 -39.52 -13.97
C SER A 424 -9.78 -40.02 -14.60
N PRO A 425 -9.98 -40.11 -15.94
CA PRO A 425 -8.98 -39.97 -17.04
C PRO A 425 -9.43 -39.22 -18.33
N ALA A 426 -8.45 -38.65 -19.06
CA ALA A 426 -8.18 -38.97 -20.48
C ALA A 426 -7.08 -38.07 -21.09
N GLN A 427 -6.18 -38.72 -21.84
CA GLN A 427 -5.39 -38.23 -22.99
C GLN A 427 -3.98 -37.63 -22.79
N ASN A 428 -3.04 -38.44 -23.29
CA ASN A 428 -1.84 -38.16 -24.09
C ASN A 428 -0.59 -37.61 -23.38
N HIS A 429 0.27 -38.58 -23.05
CA HIS A 429 1.68 -38.43 -22.73
C HIS A 429 2.48 -37.75 -23.85
N ILE A 430 3.20 -36.68 -23.52
CA ILE A 430 4.52 -36.38 -24.07
C ILE A 430 5.47 -36.32 -22.87
N THR A 431 6.39 -37.28 -22.80
CA THR A 431 7.33 -37.46 -21.70
C THR A 431 8.60 -36.66 -22.00
N MET A 432 8.85 -35.56 -21.29
CA MET A 432 10.19 -34.93 -21.25
C MET A 432 11.01 -35.49 -20.09
N THR A 433 12.29 -35.74 -20.35
CA THR A 433 13.18 -36.46 -19.43
C THR A 433 13.79 -35.53 -18.38
N LYS A 434 14.20 -36.11 -17.24
CA LYS A 434 14.71 -35.44 -16.03
C LYS A 434 15.99 -34.60 -16.26
N ALA A 435 16.56 -34.61 -17.46
CA ALA A 435 17.78 -33.88 -17.82
C ALA A 435 17.52 -32.44 -18.34
N GLU A 436 16.32 -32.13 -18.83
CA GLU A 436 16.02 -30.78 -19.38
C GLU A 436 15.59 -29.77 -18.31
N ARG A 437 15.33 -30.21 -17.07
CA ARG A 437 15.03 -29.33 -15.93
C ARG A 437 16.26 -28.72 -15.25
N ALA A 438 17.47 -29.15 -15.61
CA ALA A 438 18.70 -28.71 -14.94
C ALA A 438 19.42 -27.53 -15.65
N GLN A 439 18.98 -27.08 -16.83
CA GLN A 439 19.66 -26.02 -17.59
C GLN A 439 19.04 -24.61 -17.51
N VAL A 440 17.88 -24.45 -16.87
CA VAL A 440 17.24 -23.12 -16.72
C VAL A 440 17.57 -22.45 -15.37
N GLN A 441 18.26 -23.14 -14.46
CA GLN A 441 18.48 -22.66 -13.09
C GLN A 441 19.93 -22.28 -12.74
N VAL A 442 20.85 -22.25 -13.72
CA VAL A 442 22.27 -21.91 -13.49
C VAL A 442 22.71 -20.59 -14.14
N GLN A 443 21.90 -19.93 -14.97
CA GLN A 443 22.27 -18.64 -15.59
C GLN A 443 21.88 -17.37 -14.79
N GLN A 444 21.28 -17.51 -13.60
CA GLN A 444 20.89 -16.35 -12.77
C GLN A 444 21.79 -16.09 -11.55
N VAL A 445 22.83 -16.90 -11.32
CA VAL A 445 23.69 -16.76 -10.12
C VAL A 445 25.09 -16.18 -10.43
N ASP A 446 25.55 -16.19 -11.68
CA ASP A 446 26.91 -15.70 -12.02
C ASP A 446 27.02 -14.18 -12.27
N HIS A 447 25.93 -13.43 -12.32
CA HIS A 447 25.98 -11.97 -12.58
C HIS A 447 26.06 -11.09 -11.32
N LEU A 448 26.08 -11.66 -10.10
CA LEU A 448 26.15 -10.89 -8.85
C LEU A 448 27.49 -10.97 -8.09
N VAL A 449 28.49 -11.70 -8.59
CA VAL A 449 29.78 -11.90 -7.87
C VAL A 449 30.97 -11.13 -8.49
N THR A 450 30.81 -10.47 -9.63
CA THR A 450 31.92 -9.82 -10.36
C THR A 450 31.94 -8.28 -10.32
N ALA A 451 31.28 -7.64 -9.35
CA ALA A 451 31.18 -6.17 -9.27
C ALA A 451 31.78 -5.54 -8.00
N THR A 452 32.56 -6.28 -7.19
CA THR A 452 33.11 -5.76 -5.91
C THR A 452 34.62 -5.96 -5.75
N ASN A 453 35.40 -5.98 -6.84
CA ASN A 453 36.87 -5.92 -6.75
C ASN A 453 37.49 -5.24 -7.97
N THR A 454 37.56 -3.90 -7.98
CA THR A 454 38.60 -3.13 -8.71
C THR A 454 38.50 -1.63 -8.42
N THR A 455 39.14 -1.18 -7.34
CA THR A 455 39.74 0.17 -7.30
C THR A 455 40.94 0.18 -6.33
N THR A 456 42.15 -0.04 -6.84
CA THR A 456 43.38 0.54 -6.25
C THR A 456 44.55 0.41 -7.24
N GLN A 457 45.16 1.57 -7.56
CA GLN A 457 46.49 1.86 -8.12
C GLN A 457 46.45 2.72 -9.41
N THR A 458 46.46 4.06 -9.31
CA THR A 458 47.61 5.02 -9.32
C THR A 458 48.57 4.98 -10.51
N THR A 459 48.90 6.21 -10.97
CA THR A 459 50.07 6.67 -11.76
C THR A 459 50.14 6.20 -13.23
N LYS A 460 50.27 7.04 -14.26
CA LYS A 460 50.98 8.32 -14.46
C LYS A 460 50.24 9.18 -15.48
#